data_AF-A0A3D2CC10-F1
#
_entry.id   AF-A0A3D2CC10-F1
#
_cell.length_a   1.000
_cell.length_b   1.000
_cell.length_c   1.000
_cell.angle_alpha   90.00
_cell.angle_beta   90.00
_cell.angle_gamma   90.00
#
_symmetry.space_group_name_H-M   'P 1'
#
loop_
_entity.id
_entity.type
_entity.pdbx_description
1 polymer ?
#
loop_
_entity_poly.entity_id
_entity_poly.type
_entity_poly.pdbx_seq_one_letter_code
_entity_poly.pdbx_strand_id
1 'polypeptide(L)'
;MNAPSRTVLLLGIVLMGCSEYSYSSKTNKDAFQQLRKNTVDVLMVVDNSCSMFEEQDKLAANFESFISAFNGIDVDWQIGVITTDMVTEGHQGALRGGDDELILTAPDGRVIDRVSYTSAWNIQPGAAMQLSSEATTANDNDSAENWCASSEPYGSGDLGTPGVENRSCGAAAGPPTPPPDDTESEDSAEPDTGSEDTGGDDEGDADDDGDADGETTSEVNAGDVIFTEFLSDPAAVADSVGEWVELTNLTTNDIDLAGFTLTDLGRNSAALPGGTVLPALGRLVVGRSADTAANGGAPVDVEVAAGFTLNNDILVLNTSTSEPGEIFSEMVAVGVEGSGIEMGLASARTALSEPLLSTTNAAFLREDANLSIIFVSDENDFSEDTTSEYYRHFAELKTDAAYRDHGILNFSAIVGRDVPPAAGAFACESTNGVASYGARYIDLATRTDGALESICDEDFSPIASELGLLVSGLNLEFVLTEPCDETTLEVTLYEERSDPSPYETLNIGVDYTFNVANNSIVFAAGQVPPSEHWIVAEYKVLARSTEREDEGTTE
;
A
#
# COMPACT_ATOMS: atom_id res chain seq x y z
N MET A 1 41.10 40.08 -84.12
CA MET A 1 40.64 38.73 -83.73
C MET A 1 40.00 38.84 -82.35
N ASN A 2 38.89 38.13 -82.15
CA ASN A 2 38.12 37.90 -80.91
C ASN A 2 37.62 39.12 -80.10
N ALA A 3 36.29 39.30 -80.18
CA ALA A 3 35.40 39.91 -79.17
C ALA A 3 34.92 38.79 -78.19
N PRO A 4 33.90 38.93 -77.31
CA PRO A 4 33.05 40.09 -76.97
C PRO A 4 33.01 40.36 -75.43
N SER A 5 32.17 41.25 -74.85
CA SER A 5 30.72 41.05 -74.59
C SER A 5 30.02 42.35 -74.14
N ARG A 6 28.68 42.29 -74.01
CA ARG A 6 27.74 43.42 -74.01
C ARG A 6 27.51 44.11 -72.65
N THR A 7 27.16 45.40 -72.74
CA THR A 7 26.71 46.27 -71.63
C THR A 7 25.18 46.36 -71.56
N VAL A 8 24.59 46.19 -70.37
CA VAL A 8 23.25 46.69 -70.01
C VAL A 8 23.24 47.17 -68.55
N LEU A 9 23.20 48.49 -68.38
CA LEU A 9 22.24 49.29 -67.58
C LEU A 9 21.62 48.69 -66.29
N LEU A 10 21.73 49.39 -65.13
CA LEU A 10 20.57 50.04 -64.47
C LEU A 10 20.94 50.96 -63.28
N LEU A 11 20.18 52.07 -63.19
CA LEU A 11 19.67 52.83 -62.04
C LEU A 11 20.23 52.62 -60.61
N GLY A 12 20.57 53.73 -59.94
CA GLY A 12 20.93 53.76 -58.51
C GLY A 12 19.73 54.02 -57.58
N ILE A 13 19.84 53.56 -56.33
CA ILE A 13 18.86 53.71 -55.24
C ILE A 13 19.53 54.46 -54.08
N VAL A 14 18.77 55.34 -53.42
CA VAL A 14 19.19 56.13 -52.26
C VAL A 14 19.12 55.26 -51.00
N LEU A 15 20.21 55.20 -50.24
CA LEU A 15 20.24 54.62 -48.90
C LEU A 15 19.74 55.66 -47.88
N MET A 16 18.52 55.47 -47.37
CA MET A 16 18.14 56.02 -46.06
C MET A 16 18.66 55.08 -44.97
N GLY A 17 19.40 55.62 -44.00
CA GLY A 17 19.84 54.86 -42.83
C GLY A 17 18.67 54.68 -41.85
N CYS A 18 18.48 53.46 -41.35
CA CYS A 18 17.57 53.19 -40.25
C CYS A 18 18.14 53.76 -38.93
N SER A 19 17.25 54.20 -38.05
CA SER A 19 17.57 54.62 -36.69
C SER A 19 18.07 53.46 -35.84
N GLU A 20 19.13 53.69 -35.05
CA GLU A 20 19.53 52.77 -33.98
C GLU A 20 18.45 52.76 -32.88
N TYR A 21 17.74 51.64 -32.74
CA TYR A 21 16.91 51.40 -31.57
C TYR A 21 17.81 50.99 -30.40
N SER A 22 17.78 51.79 -29.33
CA SER A 22 18.47 51.44 -28.09
C SER A 22 17.70 50.33 -27.37
N TYR A 23 18.14 49.08 -27.56
CA TYR A 23 17.72 47.97 -26.71
C TYR A 23 18.28 48.19 -25.30
N SER A 24 17.41 48.59 -24.37
CA SER A 24 17.69 48.48 -22.95
C SER A 24 17.56 47.00 -22.54
N SER A 25 18.62 46.22 -22.75
CA SER A 25 18.71 44.86 -22.24
C SER A 25 18.86 44.87 -20.71
N LYS A 26 17.74 45.10 -20.00
CA LYS A 26 17.65 44.88 -18.56
C LYS A 26 17.81 43.38 -18.32
N THR A 27 18.92 42.98 -17.72
CA THR A 27 19.04 41.65 -17.11
C THR A 27 18.26 41.67 -15.80
N ASN A 28 17.46 40.64 -15.54
CA ASN A 28 16.86 40.37 -14.24
C ASN A 28 17.50 39.11 -13.63
N LYS A 29 17.42 39.00 -12.31
CA LYS A 29 17.91 37.84 -11.57
C LYS A 29 16.93 37.48 -10.46
N ASP A 30 16.19 36.40 -10.68
CA ASP A 30 15.31 35.83 -9.67
C ASP A 30 16.05 34.74 -8.91
N ALA A 31 15.72 34.58 -7.63
CA ALA A 31 16.31 33.58 -6.75
C ALA A 31 15.20 32.99 -5.89
N PHE A 32 14.91 31.73 -6.14
CA PHE A 32 13.92 30.92 -5.44
C PHE A 32 14.66 30.02 -4.45
N GLN A 33 14.09 29.82 -3.27
CA GLN A 33 14.46 28.68 -2.44
C GLN A 33 13.51 27.55 -2.79
N GLN A 34 14.03 26.32 -2.89
CA GLN A 34 13.17 25.15 -2.91
C GLN A 34 12.62 24.93 -1.50
N LEU A 35 11.49 25.56 -1.20
CA LEU A 35 10.83 25.42 0.09
C LEU A 35 10.24 24.02 0.23
N ARG A 36 10.40 23.41 1.40
CA ARG A 36 9.62 22.22 1.74
C ARG A 36 8.13 22.56 1.87
N LYS A 37 7.26 21.95 1.04
CA LYS A 37 5.82 21.75 1.33
C LYS A 37 5.59 20.37 2.00
N ASN A 38 6.61 19.81 2.64
CA ASN A 38 6.84 18.36 2.75
C ASN A 38 6.06 17.63 3.87
N THR A 39 4.77 17.92 4.01
CA THR A 39 3.81 17.06 4.71
C THR A 39 2.67 16.72 3.75
N VAL A 40 2.29 15.44 3.70
CA VAL A 40 1.24 14.96 2.80
C VAL A 40 0.47 13.79 3.40
N ASP A 41 -0.85 13.86 3.32
CA ASP A 41 -1.77 12.81 3.74
C ASP A 41 -2.32 12.18 2.45
N VAL A 42 -2.10 10.88 2.26
CA VAL A 42 -2.54 10.12 1.08
C VAL A 42 -3.65 9.16 1.52
N LEU A 43 -4.88 9.45 1.09
CA LEU A 43 -6.04 8.59 1.33
C LEU A 43 -6.29 7.71 0.11
N MET A 44 -6.10 6.41 0.26
CA MET A 44 -6.39 5.44 -0.78
C MET A 44 -7.77 4.85 -0.56
N VAL A 45 -8.62 4.94 -1.57
CA VAL A 45 -10.02 4.53 -1.56
C VAL A 45 -10.13 3.36 -2.50
N VAL A 46 -10.06 2.15 -1.94
CA VAL A 46 -9.95 0.90 -2.67
C VAL A 46 -11.30 0.22 -2.71
N ASP A 47 -11.69 -0.20 -3.91
CA ASP A 47 -12.87 -0.99 -4.17
C ASP A 47 -12.70 -2.43 -3.65
N ASN A 48 -13.67 -2.88 -2.87
CA ASN A 48 -13.68 -4.18 -2.21
C ASN A 48 -14.82 -5.08 -2.70
N SER A 49 -15.31 -4.84 -3.92
CA SER A 49 -16.24 -5.70 -4.63
C SER A 49 -15.58 -7.00 -5.13
N CYS A 50 -16.39 -7.96 -5.60
CA CYS A 50 -15.93 -9.31 -5.90
C CYS A 50 -15.07 -9.46 -7.16
N SER A 51 -15.00 -8.44 -8.02
CA SER A 51 -14.11 -8.40 -9.19
C SER A 51 -12.69 -7.96 -8.84
N MET A 52 -12.49 -7.21 -7.75
CA MET A 52 -11.26 -6.46 -7.44
C MET A 52 -10.06 -7.29 -6.96
N PHE A 53 -10.16 -8.62 -6.89
CA PHE A 53 -9.08 -9.47 -6.34
C PHE A 53 -7.75 -9.29 -7.11
N GLU A 54 -7.82 -9.32 -8.45
CA GLU A 54 -6.64 -9.20 -9.32
C GLU A 54 -6.09 -7.77 -9.34
N GLU A 55 -6.97 -6.77 -9.20
CA GLU A 55 -6.67 -5.34 -9.11
C GLU A 55 -5.94 -4.97 -7.83
N GLN A 56 -6.39 -5.52 -6.69
CA GLN A 56 -5.71 -5.35 -5.41
C GLN A 56 -4.32 -6.02 -5.44
N ASP A 57 -4.17 -7.17 -6.12
CA ASP A 57 -2.87 -7.84 -6.29
C ASP A 57 -1.89 -7.00 -7.10
N LYS A 58 -2.35 -6.47 -8.26
CA LYS A 58 -1.61 -5.48 -9.05
C LYS A 58 -1.22 -4.27 -8.20
N LEU A 59 -2.11 -3.75 -7.35
CA LEU A 59 -1.85 -2.58 -6.49
C LEU A 59 -0.75 -2.85 -5.45
N ALA A 60 -0.81 -3.99 -4.76
CA ALA A 60 0.22 -4.43 -3.82
C ALA A 60 1.58 -4.66 -4.50
N ALA A 61 1.62 -5.42 -5.60
CA ALA A 61 2.84 -5.72 -6.33
C ALA A 61 3.54 -4.47 -6.91
N ASN A 62 2.80 -3.40 -7.20
CA ASN A 62 3.34 -2.13 -7.65
C ASN A 62 3.78 -1.20 -6.49
N PHE A 63 3.50 -1.53 -5.22
CA PHE A 63 3.76 -0.61 -4.10
C PHE A 63 5.23 -0.55 -3.64
N GLU A 64 6.04 -1.59 -3.89
CA GLU A 64 7.50 -1.47 -3.77
C GLU A 64 8.04 -0.33 -4.65
N SER A 65 7.52 -0.17 -5.87
CA SER A 65 7.81 0.97 -6.77
C SER A 65 7.41 2.30 -6.12
N PHE A 66 6.23 2.34 -5.48
CA PHE A 66 5.66 3.48 -4.77
C PHE A 66 6.54 3.96 -3.60
N ILE A 67 6.86 3.10 -2.63
CA ILE A 67 7.74 3.46 -1.50
C ILE A 67 9.16 3.78 -1.97
N SER A 68 9.65 3.11 -3.02
CA SER A 68 10.99 3.39 -3.55
C SER A 68 11.16 4.85 -4.03
N ALA A 69 10.07 5.52 -4.42
CA ALA A 69 10.08 6.93 -4.78
C ALA A 69 10.33 7.88 -3.59
N PHE A 70 10.09 7.44 -2.35
CA PHE A 70 10.36 8.21 -1.13
C PHE A 70 11.76 7.96 -0.56
N ASN A 71 12.46 6.91 -1.01
CA ASN A 71 13.78 6.56 -0.51
C ASN A 71 14.80 7.68 -0.74
N GLY A 72 15.27 8.27 0.37
CA GLY A 72 16.24 9.38 0.36
C GLY A 72 15.62 10.78 0.23
N ILE A 73 14.29 10.91 0.22
CA ILE A 73 13.61 12.20 0.29
C ILE A 73 13.13 12.44 1.73
N ASP A 74 13.51 13.59 2.31
CA ASP A 74 13.11 13.99 3.66
C ASP A 74 11.74 14.69 3.62
N VAL A 75 10.69 13.86 3.64
CA VAL A 75 9.27 14.21 3.62
C VAL A 75 8.53 13.45 4.70
N ASP A 76 7.63 14.13 5.41
CA ASP A 76 6.72 13.54 6.39
C ASP A 76 5.36 13.16 5.74
N TRP A 77 5.31 11.96 5.17
CA TRP A 77 4.11 11.40 4.54
C TRP A 77 3.29 10.53 5.51
N GLN A 78 1.98 10.47 5.29
CA GLN A 78 1.05 9.52 5.88
C GLN A 78 0.24 8.86 4.77
N ILE A 79 0.02 7.54 4.85
CA ILE A 79 -0.87 6.79 3.93
C ILE A 79 -1.91 6.04 4.77
N GLY A 80 -3.17 6.15 4.38
CA GLY A 80 -4.29 5.43 4.99
C GLY A 80 -5.19 4.85 3.90
N VAL A 81 -5.69 3.63 4.13
CA VAL A 81 -6.54 2.91 3.17
C VAL A 81 -7.97 2.82 3.73
N ILE A 82 -8.98 3.08 2.88
CA ILE A 82 -10.40 2.88 3.18
C ILE A 82 -11.06 2.10 2.04
N THR A 83 -12.21 1.47 2.33
CA THR A 83 -13.07 0.85 1.33
C THR A 83 -14.04 1.83 0.69
N THR A 84 -14.46 1.58 -0.54
CA THR A 84 -15.62 2.24 -1.20
C THR A 84 -16.97 1.91 -0.54
N ASP A 85 -17.06 0.78 0.16
CA ASP A 85 -18.26 0.26 0.81
C ASP A 85 -18.80 1.19 1.91
N MET A 86 -20.01 1.69 1.69
CA MET A 86 -20.77 2.52 2.65
C MET A 86 -21.99 1.79 3.24
N VAL A 87 -22.17 0.50 2.94
CA VAL A 87 -23.33 -0.32 3.33
C VAL A 87 -23.00 -1.28 4.48
N THR A 88 -21.83 -1.93 4.43
CA THR A 88 -21.39 -2.90 5.45
C THR A 88 -20.99 -2.19 6.74
N GLU A 89 -21.53 -2.59 7.89
CA GLU A 89 -21.24 -1.93 9.18
C GLU A 89 -19.75 -2.03 9.53
N GLY A 90 -19.16 -0.90 9.94
CA GLY A 90 -17.72 -0.79 10.20
C GLY A 90 -16.88 -0.40 8.99
N HIS A 91 -17.43 -0.45 7.77
CA HIS A 91 -16.69 -0.12 6.54
C HIS A 91 -16.73 1.38 6.19
N GLN A 92 -17.73 2.12 6.68
CA GLN A 92 -18.09 3.47 6.23
C GLN A 92 -16.99 4.52 6.46
N GLY A 93 -16.00 4.60 5.56
CA GLY A 93 -14.85 5.51 5.67
C GLY A 93 -13.88 5.17 6.80
N ALA A 94 -13.97 4.00 7.43
CA ALA A 94 -13.00 3.58 8.44
C ALA A 94 -11.67 3.20 7.78
N LEU A 95 -10.55 3.65 8.36
CA LEU A 95 -9.22 3.20 7.96
C LEU A 95 -9.05 1.69 8.18
N ARG A 96 -8.27 1.06 7.31
CA ARG A 96 -7.98 -0.38 7.30
C ARG A 96 -6.52 -0.67 7.65
N GLY A 97 -6.32 -1.78 8.34
CA GLY A 97 -5.08 -2.26 8.96
C GLY A 97 -5.44 -3.09 10.19
N GLY A 98 -4.65 -4.10 10.53
CA GLY A 98 -4.90 -5.02 11.67
C GLY A 98 -6.11 -5.98 11.55
N ASP A 99 -6.95 -5.79 10.53
CA ASP A 99 -8.04 -6.72 10.17
C ASP A 99 -7.53 -7.74 9.15
N ASP A 100 -7.69 -9.03 9.44
CA ASP A 100 -7.11 -10.14 8.66
C ASP A 100 -7.72 -11.50 9.09
N GLU A 101 -7.35 -12.59 8.41
CA GLU A 101 -7.83 -13.95 8.68
C GLU A 101 -6.70 -14.97 8.56
N LEU A 102 -6.74 -16.04 9.35
CA LEU A 102 -5.92 -17.23 9.16
C LEU A 102 -6.83 -18.35 8.67
N ILE A 103 -6.52 -19.00 7.55
CA ILE A 103 -7.28 -20.15 7.03
C ILE A 103 -6.32 -21.31 6.71
N LEU A 104 -6.63 -22.50 7.24
CA LEU A 104 -5.97 -23.74 6.83
C LEU A 104 -6.88 -24.49 5.86
N THR A 105 -6.45 -24.66 4.62
CA THR A 105 -7.24 -25.30 3.55
C THR A 105 -6.57 -26.60 3.08
N ALA A 106 -7.33 -27.70 3.03
CA ALA A 106 -6.86 -28.98 2.53
C ALA A 106 -6.71 -28.99 0.98
N PRO A 107 -5.92 -29.91 0.39
CA PRO A 107 -5.70 -29.98 -1.07
C PRO A 107 -6.96 -30.16 -1.94
N ASP A 108 -8.09 -30.53 -1.34
CA ASP A 108 -9.40 -30.69 -1.99
C ASP A 108 -10.28 -29.42 -1.91
N GLY A 109 -9.78 -28.35 -1.28
CA GLY A 109 -10.47 -27.07 -1.11
C GLY A 109 -11.36 -26.98 0.13
N ARG A 110 -11.35 -27.96 1.04
CA ARG A 110 -12.05 -27.84 2.32
C ARG A 110 -11.26 -26.98 3.30
N VAL A 111 -11.92 -25.98 3.87
CA VAL A 111 -11.41 -25.28 5.07
C VAL A 111 -11.42 -26.27 6.24
N ILE A 112 -10.27 -26.39 6.89
CA ILE A 112 -10.05 -27.23 8.08
C ILE A 112 -10.21 -26.40 9.34
N ASP A 113 -9.66 -25.19 9.33
CA ASP A 113 -9.78 -24.23 10.43
C ASP A 113 -9.68 -22.80 9.93
N ARG A 114 -10.20 -21.85 10.71
CA ARG A 114 -10.25 -20.43 10.40
C ARG A 114 -10.18 -19.59 11.67
N VAL A 115 -9.45 -18.48 11.64
CA VAL A 115 -9.46 -17.44 12.69
C VAL A 115 -9.51 -16.07 12.04
N SER A 116 -10.66 -15.39 12.08
CA SER A 116 -10.80 -14.02 11.60
C SER A 116 -10.52 -13.05 12.76
N TYR A 117 -9.49 -12.20 12.64
CA TYR A 117 -9.11 -11.23 13.67
C TYR A 117 -9.25 -9.79 13.16
N THR A 118 -9.34 -8.84 14.08
CA THR A 118 -9.53 -7.42 13.77
C THR A 118 -8.65 -6.55 14.64
N SER A 119 -8.41 -5.32 14.21
CA SER A 119 -7.82 -4.22 14.99
C SER A 119 -8.44 -4.06 16.39
N ALA A 120 -9.70 -4.47 16.59
CA ALA A 120 -10.35 -4.52 17.91
C ALA A 120 -9.71 -5.52 18.90
N TRP A 121 -8.88 -6.45 18.43
CA TRP A 121 -8.09 -7.37 19.26
C TRP A 121 -6.90 -6.65 19.93
N ASN A 122 -6.53 -5.45 19.46
CA ASN A 122 -5.43 -4.62 20.00
C ASN A 122 -4.12 -5.45 20.07
N ILE A 123 -3.72 -5.97 18.92
CA ILE A 123 -2.44 -6.70 18.77
C ILE A 123 -1.31 -5.72 19.09
N GLN A 124 -0.24 -6.18 19.72
CA GLN A 124 0.87 -5.30 20.14
C GLN A 124 2.17 -5.72 19.46
N PRO A 125 2.99 -4.76 18.99
CA PRO A 125 4.30 -5.06 18.45
C PRO A 125 5.14 -5.89 19.43
N GLY A 126 5.65 -7.02 18.96
CA GLY A 126 6.42 -8.00 19.71
C GLY A 126 5.60 -8.86 20.66
N ALA A 127 4.28 -9.00 20.48
CA ALA A 127 3.46 -9.91 21.28
C ALA A 127 2.50 -10.73 20.41
N ALA A 128 2.70 -12.05 20.43
CA ALA A 128 1.83 -13.01 19.79
C ALA A 128 0.43 -13.00 20.41
N MET A 129 -0.60 -13.22 19.59
CA MET A 129 -1.94 -13.55 20.08
C MET A 129 -2.01 -15.04 20.32
N GLN A 130 -2.38 -15.45 21.54
CA GLN A 130 -2.55 -16.85 21.93
C GLN A 130 -4.00 -17.17 22.32
N LEU A 131 -4.48 -18.31 21.84
CA LEU A 131 -5.70 -18.95 22.31
C LEU A 131 -5.50 -19.43 23.76
N SER A 132 -6.45 -19.12 24.63
CA SER A 132 -6.46 -19.55 26.03
C SER A 132 -6.29 -21.07 26.14
N SER A 133 -5.43 -21.55 27.04
CA SER A 133 -5.26 -22.99 27.31
C SER A 133 -6.53 -23.71 27.82
N GLU A 134 -7.60 -22.98 28.12
CA GLU A 134 -8.92 -23.51 28.51
C GLU A 134 -9.87 -23.69 27.30
N ALA A 135 -9.51 -23.15 26.14
CA ALA A 135 -10.18 -23.33 24.86
C ALA A 135 -9.54 -24.52 24.12
N THR A 136 -10.34 -25.52 23.76
CA THR A 136 -9.82 -26.82 23.30
C THR A 136 -10.59 -27.39 22.11
N THR A 137 -11.31 -26.56 21.36
CA THR A 137 -12.11 -26.96 20.19
C THR A 137 -12.04 -25.91 19.08
N ALA A 138 -12.30 -26.36 17.85
CA ALA A 138 -12.39 -25.52 16.65
C ALA A 138 -13.64 -24.62 16.57
N ASN A 139 -14.31 -24.35 17.70
CA ASN A 139 -15.30 -23.27 17.82
C ASN A 139 -14.89 -22.29 18.93
N ASP A 140 -13.84 -22.61 19.70
CA ASP A 140 -13.34 -21.74 20.76
C ASP A 140 -12.36 -20.70 20.16
N ASN A 141 -11.58 -21.09 19.15
CA ASN A 141 -10.71 -20.21 18.37
C ASN A 141 -11.48 -19.24 17.44
N ASP A 142 -12.72 -19.57 17.03
CA ASP A 142 -13.65 -18.62 16.39
C ASP A 142 -14.04 -17.44 17.31
N SER A 143 -13.83 -17.55 18.63
CA SER A 143 -14.30 -16.57 19.60
C SER A 143 -13.18 -15.67 20.10
N ALA A 144 -13.21 -14.39 19.71
CA ALA A 144 -12.26 -13.37 20.17
C ALA A 144 -12.14 -13.24 21.71
N GLU A 145 -13.17 -13.65 22.48
CA GLU A 145 -13.10 -13.66 23.96
C GLU A 145 -12.12 -14.71 24.52
N ASN A 146 -11.74 -15.72 23.73
CA ASN A 146 -10.80 -16.77 24.10
C ASN A 146 -9.34 -16.43 23.72
N TRP A 147 -9.10 -15.36 22.97
CA TRP A 147 -7.76 -14.92 22.56
C TRP A 147 -7.24 -13.79 23.45
N CYS A 148 -5.93 -13.75 23.64
CA CYS A 148 -5.27 -12.66 24.35
C CYS A 148 -3.80 -12.51 23.91
N ALA A 149 -3.24 -11.32 24.08
CA ALA A 149 -1.81 -11.11 23.87
C ALA A 149 -0.98 -11.94 24.87
N SER A 150 0.05 -12.60 24.36
CA SER A 150 1.01 -13.37 25.16
C SER A 150 1.85 -12.44 26.05
N SER A 151 2.43 -13.04 27.09
CA SER A 151 3.27 -12.33 28.06
C SER A 151 4.60 -13.03 28.35
N GLU A 152 4.90 -14.11 27.64
CA GLU A 152 6.10 -14.92 27.86
C GLU A 152 7.25 -14.54 26.92
N PRO A 153 8.39 -14.06 27.43
CA PRO A 153 9.52 -13.75 26.58
C PRO A 153 10.14 -15.03 26.01
N TYR A 154 10.22 -15.12 24.69
CA TYR A 154 11.01 -16.14 23.98
C TYR A 154 12.16 -15.49 23.20
N GLY A 155 13.10 -16.31 22.73
CA GLY A 155 14.15 -15.91 21.79
C GLY A 155 14.88 -14.61 22.17
N SER A 156 14.70 -13.58 21.34
CA SER A 156 15.39 -12.29 21.39
C SER A 156 14.63 -11.19 22.15
N GLY A 157 13.38 -11.44 22.56
CA GLY A 157 12.62 -10.50 23.40
C GLY A 157 11.13 -10.37 23.09
N ASP A 158 10.65 -10.91 21.96
CA ASP A 158 9.22 -10.99 21.66
C ASP A 158 8.49 -11.91 22.65
N LEU A 159 7.17 -11.72 22.75
CA LEU A 159 6.30 -12.41 23.70
C LEU A 159 5.45 -13.47 22.98
N GLY A 160 5.50 -14.71 23.44
CA GLY A 160 4.86 -15.86 22.80
C GLY A 160 5.25 -17.18 23.47
N THR A 161 4.54 -18.25 23.15
CA THR A 161 4.84 -19.63 23.56
C THR A 161 5.03 -20.61 22.38
N PRO A 162 5.69 -20.21 21.25
CA PRO A 162 5.72 -21.03 20.04
C PRO A 162 6.30 -22.44 20.29
N GLY A 163 5.53 -23.46 19.90
CA GLY A 163 5.86 -24.88 20.08
C GLY A 163 5.56 -25.43 21.48
N VAL A 164 4.95 -24.63 22.36
CA VAL A 164 4.68 -24.94 23.77
C VAL A 164 3.20 -24.69 24.08
N GLU A 165 2.69 -25.25 25.17
CA GLU A 165 1.32 -24.98 25.60
C GLU A 165 1.15 -23.51 26.03
N ASN A 166 0.26 -22.79 25.32
CA ASN A 166 -0.26 -21.47 25.67
C ASN A 166 -0.70 -21.37 27.13
N ARG A 167 -0.89 -20.14 27.62
CA ARG A 167 -1.47 -19.89 28.94
C ARG A 167 -2.97 -19.64 28.88
N SER A 168 -3.67 -19.81 29.99
CA SER A 168 -5.05 -19.35 30.10
C SER A 168 -5.11 -17.81 30.12
N CYS A 169 -6.04 -17.25 29.35
CA CYS A 169 -6.20 -15.80 29.27
C CYS A 169 -6.67 -15.25 30.63
N GLY A 170 -5.81 -14.47 31.28
CA GLY A 170 -5.99 -13.97 32.65
C GLY A 170 -5.06 -14.58 33.70
N ALA A 171 -4.23 -15.57 33.36
CA ALA A 171 -3.11 -15.98 34.19
C ALA A 171 -2.03 -14.87 34.25
N ALA A 172 -1.51 -14.58 35.44
CA ALA A 172 -0.40 -13.63 35.60
C ALA A 172 0.92 -14.25 35.11
N ALA A 173 1.78 -13.43 34.48
CA ALA A 173 3.06 -13.87 33.93
C ALA A 173 3.89 -14.67 34.96
N GLY A 174 4.09 -15.95 34.67
CA GLY A 174 4.99 -16.84 35.41
C GLY A 174 6.45 -16.59 35.03
N PRO A 175 7.42 -17.12 35.81
CA PRO A 175 8.81 -17.14 35.36
C PRO A 175 8.94 -18.04 34.11
N PRO A 176 9.84 -17.71 33.17
CA PRO A 176 9.98 -18.44 31.91
C PRO A 176 10.32 -19.90 32.16
N THR A 177 9.69 -20.78 31.40
CA THR A 177 10.00 -22.21 31.37
C THR A 177 11.39 -22.43 30.79
N PRO A 178 12.29 -23.19 31.46
CA PRO A 178 13.57 -23.55 30.85
C PRO A 178 13.33 -24.48 29.65
N PRO A 179 14.22 -24.47 28.64
CA PRO A 179 14.13 -25.39 27.51
C PRO A 179 14.18 -26.85 27.98
N PRO A 180 13.57 -27.80 27.24
CA PRO A 180 13.56 -29.21 27.61
C PRO A 180 14.99 -29.74 27.77
N ASP A 181 15.23 -30.43 28.90
CA ASP A 181 16.49 -31.11 29.19
C ASP A 181 16.40 -32.54 28.67
N ASP A 182 17.06 -32.83 27.55
CA ASP A 182 17.08 -34.15 26.88
C ASP A 182 17.89 -35.22 27.64
N THR A 183 17.67 -35.37 28.95
CA THR A 183 18.21 -36.48 29.74
C THR A 183 17.26 -36.99 30.84
N GLU A 184 16.86 -38.27 30.71
CA GLU A 184 16.59 -39.32 31.74
C GLU A 184 15.62 -40.34 31.09
N SER A 185 16.10 -41.28 30.30
CA SER A 185 16.49 -42.65 30.71
C SER A 185 15.37 -43.49 31.33
N GLU A 186 15.00 -44.56 30.63
CA GLU A 186 14.03 -45.59 31.01
C GLU A 186 14.35 -46.27 32.36
N ASP A 187 13.33 -46.52 33.19
CA ASP A 187 13.33 -47.69 34.08
C ASP A 187 11.93 -48.33 34.17
N SER A 188 11.90 -49.65 34.31
CA SER A 188 10.73 -50.51 34.05
C SER A 188 10.07 -51.00 35.33
N ALA A 189 8.73 -50.93 35.43
CA ALA A 189 7.99 -51.61 36.51
C ALA A 189 6.55 -52.01 36.12
N GLU A 190 6.38 -53.27 35.75
CA GLU A 190 5.15 -54.09 35.75
C GLU A 190 5.59 -55.51 36.21
N PRO A 191 4.74 -56.40 36.77
CA PRO A 191 3.27 -56.33 36.83
C PRO A 191 2.64 -56.65 38.22
N ASP A 192 1.31 -56.57 38.33
CA ASP A 192 0.53 -57.36 39.30
C ASP A 192 -0.74 -57.99 38.67
N THR A 193 -1.32 -58.99 39.34
CA THR A 193 -2.10 -60.08 38.73
C THR A 193 -3.44 -60.39 39.44
N GLY A 194 -4.45 -60.81 38.67
CA GLY A 194 -5.72 -61.40 39.17
C GLY A 194 -6.92 -61.07 38.25
N SER A 195 -7.49 -62.03 37.51
CA SER A 195 -8.60 -62.94 37.92
C SER A 195 -9.88 -62.21 38.37
N GLU A 196 -11.11 -62.53 37.91
CA GLU A 196 -11.58 -63.69 37.13
C GLU A 196 -12.97 -63.39 36.49
N ASP A 197 -13.17 -63.93 35.27
CA ASP A 197 -14.31 -64.75 34.80
C ASP A 197 -15.80 -64.30 34.93
N THR A 198 -16.50 -64.23 33.79
CA THR A 198 -17.64 -65.11 33.42
C THR A 198 -18.10 -64.84 31.98
N GLY A 199 -18.23 -65.88 31.15
CA GLY A 199 -18.53 -65.81 29.71
C GLY A 199 -20.02 -65.83 29.31
N GLY A 200 -20.30 -66.06 28.02
CA GLY A 200 -21.68 -66.09 27.49
C GLY A 200 -21.84 -65.89 25.98
N ASP A 201 -21.05 -66.64 25.21
CA ASP A 201 -21.23 -67.11 23.81
C ASP A 201 -22.52 -66.74 23.05
N ASP A 202 -22.37 -66.26 21.80
CA ASP A 202 -23.20 -66.72 20.67
C ASP A 202 -22.41 -66.63 19.34
N GLU A 203 -22.55 -67.63 18.47
CA GLU A 203 -21.80 -67.77 17.20
C GLU A 203 -22.59 -67.20 16.01
N GLY A 204 -21.91 -66.66 14.99
CA GLY A 204 -22.59 -66.05 13.83
C GLY A 204 -21.72 -65.86 12.59
N ASP A 205 -21.38 -66.97 11.93
CA ASP A 205 -20.84 -67.15 10.58
C ASP A 205 -19.64 -66.29 10.09
N ALA A 206 -18.67 -67.00 9.51
CA ALA A 206 -17.62 -66.44 8.68
C ALA A 206 -17.98 -66.63 7.20
N ASP A 207 -18.02 -65.52 6.44
CA ASP A 207 -17.81 -65.55 4.99
C ASP A 207 -16.47 -64.85 4.70
N ASP A 208 -15.56 -65.62 4.14
CA ASP A 208 -14.22 -65.26 3.69
C ASP A 208 -14.29 -64.79 2.23
N ASP A 209 -14.05 -63.50 1.99
CA ASP A 209 -13.68 -62.93 0.69
C ASP A 209 -12.83 -61.68 0.94
N GLY A 210 -11.56 -61.70 0.52
CA GLY A 210 -10.56 -60.67 0.86
C GLY A 210 -10.46 -59.54 -0.16
N ASP A 211 -10.44 -58.29 0.34
CA ASP A 211 -10.04 -57.06 -0.37
C ASP A 211 -9.61 -56.06 0.75
N ALA A 212 -8.34 -55.69 0.97
CA ALA A 212 -7.10 -55.93 0.22
C ALA A 212 -7.20 -55.40 -1.21
N ASP A 213 -7.22 -54.07 -1.40
CA ASP A 213 -6.41 -53.03 -0.72
C ASP A 213 -7.19 -51.72 -0.47
N GLY A 214 -7.09 -51.16 0.74
CA GLY A 214 -7.78 -49.92 1.12
C GLY A 214 -6.96 -49.10 2.09
N GLU A 215 -6.03 -48.30 1.57
CA GLU A 215 -5.27 -47.31 2.32
C GLU A 215 -6.21 -46.17 2.72
N THR A 216 -6.90 -46.33 3.85
CA THR A 216 -7.68 -45.25 4.47
C THR A 216 -6.71 -44.23 5.04
N THR A 217 -6.24 -43.30 4.21
CA THR A 217 -5.84 -41.98 4.67
C THR A 217 -6.98 -41.45 5.52
N SER A 218 -6.76 -41.29 6.83
CA SER A 218 -7.76 -40.68 7.70
C SER A 218 -7.99 -39.25 7.21
N GLU A 219 -9.15 -39.02 6.59
CA GLU A 219 -9.53 -37.72 6.05
C GLU A 219 -9.54 -36.71 7.20
N VAL A 220 -8.67 -35.70 7.12
CA VAL A 220 -8.58 -34.62 8.11
C VAL A 220 -9.88 -33.83 8.04
N ASN A 221 -10.61 -33.81 9.15
CA ASN A 221 -11.90 -33.14 9.28
C ASN A 221 -11.70 -31.68 9.68
N ALA A 222 -12.73 -30.85 9.44
CA ALA A 222 -12.74 -29.50 9.98
C ALA A 222 -12.67 -29.55 11.51
N GLY A 223 -11.70 -28.85 12.08
CA GLY A 223 -11.39 -28.83 13.50
C GLY A 223 -10.55 -30.00 14.05
N ASP A 224 -10.03 -30.89 13.21
CA ASP A 224 -8.99 -31.87 13.65
C ASP A 224 -7.64 -31.18 13.91
N VAL A 225 -7.40 -30.06 13.22
CA VAL A 225 -6.27 -29.14 13.41
C VAL A 225 -6.84 -27.75 13.65
N ILE A 226 -6.26 -26.97 14.57
CA ILE A 226 -6.66 -25.59 14.87
C ILE A 226 -5.45 -24.65 14.97
N PHE A 227 -5.64 -23.37 14.62
CA PHE A 227 -4.71 -22.29 14.97
C PHE A 227 -4.77 -22.02 16.48
N THR A 228 -3.60 -21.95 17.13
CA THR A 228 -3.49 -21.74 18.59
C THR A 228 -2.69 -20.51 19.00
N GLU A 229 -1.70 -20.08 18.24
CA GLU A 229 -0.92 -18.86 18.53
C GLU A 229 -0.41 -18.25 17.22
N PHE A 230 -0.28 -16.92 17.14
CA PHE A 230 0.35 -16.26 15.99
C PHE A 230 1.03 -14.94 16.37
N LEU A 231 2.10 -14.59 15.67
CA LEU A 231 2.77 -13.29 15.76
C LEU A 231 2.75 -12.63 14.38
N SER A 232 1.98 -11.55 14.23
CA SER A 232 1.91 -10.74 13.01
C SER A 232 2.88 -9.56 12.99
N ASP A 233 3.16 -8.94 14.14
CA ASP A 233 3.98 -7.72 14.23
C ASP A 233 5.21 -7.95 15.14
N PRO A 234 6.29 -8.60 14.67
CA PRO A 234 7.52 -8.82 15.46
C PRO A 234 8.22 -7.52 15.88
N ALA A 235 8.77 -7.45 17.10
CA ALA A 235 9.54 -6.27 17.54
C ALA A 235 11.05 -6.54 17.66
N ALA A 236 11.49 -7.79 17.82
CA ALA A 236 12.91 -8.11 17.92
C ALA A 236 13.62 -8.20 16.56
N VAL A 237 12.88 -8.48 15.49
CA VAL A 237 13.36 -8.64 14.10
C VAL A 237 12.35 -8.06 13.11
N ALA A 238 12.66 -8.13 11.82
CA ALA A 238 11.80 -7.68 10.73
C ALA A 238 10.67 -8.69 10.46
N ASP A 239 9.48 -8.21 10.09
CA ASP A 239 8.28 -9.00 9.75
C ASP A 239 8.64 -10.05 8.69
N SER A 240 9.42 -9.62 7.70
CA SER A 240 9.92 -10.45 6.59
C SER A 240 10.69 -11.72 6.97
N VAL A 241 11.08 -11.88 8.24
CA VAL A 241 11.66 -13.11 8.82
C VAL A 241 11.04 -13.55 10.15
N GLY A 242 10.25 -12.70 10.82
CA GLY A 242 9.85 -12.85 12.21
C GLY A 242 8.44 -13.39 12.45
N GLU A 243 7.54 -13.32 11.46
CA GLU A 243 6.17 -13.80 11.62
C GLU A 243 6.07 -15.33 11.67
N TRP A 244 5.07 -15.81 12.40
CA TRP A 244 4.73 -17.22 12.49
C TRP A 244 3.29 -17.46 13.00
N VAL A 245 2.77 -18.64 12.68
CA VAL A 245 1.51 -19.20 13.18
C VAL A 245 1.77 -20.60 13.77
N GLU A 246 1.01 -20.97 14.79
CA GLU A 246 1.04 -22.30 15.41
C GLU A 246 -0.24 -23.07 15.10
N LEU A 247 -0.06 -24.32 14.65
CA LEU A 247 -1.13 -25.30 14.46
C LEU A 247 -1.07 -26.37 15.56
N THR A 248 -2.20 -26.66 16.18
CA THR A 248 -2.37 -27.76 17.15
C THR A 248 -3.28 -28.86 16.59
N ASN A 249 -2.88 -30.12 16.71
CA ASN A 249 -3.68 -31.29 16.34
C ASN A 249 -4.51 -31.77 17.55
N LEU A 250 -5.83 -31.81 17.41
CA LEU A 250 -6.75 -32.24 18.47
C LEU A 250 -7.01 -33.76 18.46
N THR A 251 -6.45 -34.48 17.48
CA THR A 251 -6.61 -35.92 17.31
C THR A 251 -5.46 -36.72 17.96
N THR A 252 -5.69 -38.02 18.15
CA THR A 252 -4.69 -38.95 18.70
C THR A 252 -3.86 -39.66 17.63
N ASN A 253 -3.86 -39.18 16.39
CA ASN A 253 -3.03 -39.70 15.30
C ASN A 253 -2.17 -38.57 14.71
N ASP A 254 -1.02 -38.91 14.14
CA ASP A 254 -0.24 -37.95 13.37
C ASP A 254 -1.00 -37.56 12.09
N ILE A 255 -0.97 -36.27 11.74
CA ILE A 255 -1.64 -35.72 10.55
C ILE A 255 -0.58 -35.30 9.53
N ASP A 256 -0.68 -35.81 8.30
CA ASP A 256 0.10 -35.31 7.16
C ASP A 256 -0.58 -34.05 6.61
N LEU A 257 0.14 -32.92 6.67
CA LEU A 257 -0.28 -31.63 6.17
C LEU A 257 0.38 -31.26 4.82
N ALA A 258 1.10 -32.20 4.18
CA ALA A 258 1.74 -31.96 2.89
C ALA A 258 0.74 -31.45 1.84
N GLY A 259 0.98 -30.26 1.30
CA GLY A 259 0.14 -29.63 0.29
C GLY A 259 -1.15 -28.99 0.80
N PHE A 260 -1.39 -28.95 2.11
CA PHE A 260 -2.36 -28.02 2.70
C PHE A 260 -1.85 -26.59 2.50
N THR A 261 -2.76 -25.63 2.40
CA THR A 261 -2.42 -24.23 2.14
C THR A 261 -2.85 -23.38 3.32
N LEU A 262 -1.92 -22.58 3.86
CA LEU A 262 -2.24 -21.42 4.68
C LEU A 262 -2.62 -20.27 3.75
N THR A 263 -3.76 -19.64 3.98
CA THR A 263 -4.21 -18.45 3.26
C THR A 263 -4.80 -17.43 4.22
N ASP A 264 -4.66 -16.16 3.89
CA ASP A 264 -5.24 -15.03 4.64
C ASP A 264 -6.51 -14.46 3.99
N LEU A 265 -7.07 -13.40 4.59
CA LEU A 265 -8.17 -12.62 3.98
C LEU A 265 -7.70 -11.83 2.75
N GLY A 266 -6.38 -11.68 2.62
CA GLY A 266 -5.73 -10.98 1.53
C GLY A 266 -5.46 -11.87 0.32
N ARG A 267 -4.22 -11.84 -0.16
CA ARG A 267 -3.82 -12.44 -1.44
C ARG A 267 -2.73 -13.48 -1.26
N ASN A 268 -2.38 -13.76 -0.01
CA ASN A 268 -1.14 -14.40 0.33
C ASN A 268 -1.48 -15.84 0.70
N SER A 269 -0.75 -16.77 0.09
CA SER A 269 -0.96 -18.21 0.24
C SER A 269 0.36 -18.97 0.23
N ALA A 270 0.55 -19.83 1.24
CA ALA A 270 1.69 -20.72 1.35
C ALA A 270 1.25 -22.18 1.47
N ALA A 271 1.68 -23.00 0.49
CA ALA A 271 1.49 -24.44 0.54
C ALA A 271 2.55 -25.09 1.46
N LEU A 272 2.10 -25.86 2.45
CA LEU A 272 2.96 -26.58 3.38
C LEU A 272 3.76 -27.67 2.62
N PRO A 273 5.09 -27.74 2.82
CA PRO A 273 5.96 -28.59 2.02
C PRO A 273 5.73 -30.08 2.26
N GLY A 274 6.14 -30.90 1.28
CA GLY A 274 6.05 -32.36 1.39
C GLY A 274 6.86 -32.92 2.56
N GLY A 275 6.22 -33.73 3.41
CA GLY A 275 6.81 -34.25 4.65
C GLY A 275 6.46 -33.44 5.90
N THR A 276 5.60 -32.43 5.79
CA THR A 276 5.03 -31.72 6.96
C THR A 276 4.08 -32.65 7.71
N VAL A 277 4.50 -33.15 8.87
CA VAL A 277 3.68 -34.00 9.74
C VAL A 277 3.47 -33.28 11.07
N LEU A 278 2.21 -33.09 11.44
CA LEU A 278 1.79 -32.53 12.72
C LEU A 278 1.47 -33.70 13.68
N PRO A 279 2.27 -33.92 14.76
CA PRO A 279 2.13 -35.10 15.62
C PRO A 279 0.77 -35.18 16.34
N ALA A 280 0.38 -36.39 16.74
CA ALA A 280 -0.78 -36.64 17.59
C ALA A 280 -0.74 -35.78 18.87
N LEU A 281 -1.80 -34.99 19.14
CA LEU A 281 -1.86 -34.02 20.25
C LEU A 281 -0.70 -33.01 20.30
N GLY A 282 0.01 -32.86 19.17
CA GLY A 282 1.20 -32.02 19.02
C GLY A 282 0.91 -30.63 18.48
N ARG A 283 1.97 -29.85 18.39
CA ARG A 283 2.03 -28.50 17.79
C ARG A 283 3.00 -28.50 16.61
N LEU A 284 2.82 -27.54 15.72
CA LEU A 284 3.71 -27.25 14.60
C LEU A 284 3.75 -25.74 14.39
N VAL A 285 4.94 -25.14 14.46
CA VAL A 285 5.16 -23.72 14.20
C VAL A 285 5.53 -23.53 12.72
N VAL A 286 4.71 -22.77 11.99
CA VAL A 286 4.94 -22.40 10.59
C VAL A 286 5.31 -20.93 10.54
N GLY A 287 6.40 -20.55 9.87
CA GLY A 287 6.87 -19.15 9.90
C GLY A 287 7.78 -18.75 8.73
N ARG A 288 8.10 -17.45 8.66
CA ARG A 288 8.85 -16.85 7.53
C ARG A 288 10.29 -17.38 7.41
N SER A 289 10.92 -17.81 8.50
CA SER A 289 12.26 -18.43 8.46
C SER A 289 12.46 -19.47 9.56
N ALA A 290 13.11 -20.59 9.22
CA ALA A 290 13.60 -21.60 10.15
C ALA A 290 15.02 -21.29 10.70
N ASP A 291 15.67 -20.20 10.26
CA ASP A 291 16.90 -19.74 10.89
C ASP A 291 16.58 -19.04 12.22
N THR A 292 16.62 -19.84 13.30
CA THR A 292 16.46 -19.38 14.69
C THR A 292 17.37 -18.22 15.12
N ALA A 293 18.44 -17.91 14.39
CA ALA A 293 19.29 -16.75 14.65
C ALA A 293 18.82 -15.47 13.91
N ALA A 294 17.94 -15.61 12.92
CA ALA A 294 17.38 -14.52 12.10
C ALA A 294 15.92 -14.22 12.42
N ASN A 295 15.10 -15.22 12.76
CA ASN A 295 13.65 -15.12 13.01
C ASN A 295 13.27 -14.64 14.44
N GLY A 296 14.18 -13.97 15.13
CA GLY A 296 14.00 -13.56 16.53
C GLY A 296 14.15 -14.70 17.56
N GLY A 297 14.27 -15.96 17.15
CA GLY A 297 14.43 -17.12 18.02
C GLY A 297 13.18 -17.98 18.18
N ALA A 298 12.23 -17.88 17.24
CA ALA A 298 11.08 -18.78 17.17
C ALA A 298 11.52 -20.19 16.71
N PRO A 299 11.06 -21.28 17.35
CA PRO A 299 11.35 -22.66 16.94
C PRO A 299 10.45 -23.07 15.76
N VAL A 300 10.64 -22.43 14.60
CA VAL A 300 9.87 -22.71 13.38
C VAL A 300 10.20 -24.10 12.85
N ASP A 301 9.19 -24.99 12.83
CA ASP A 301 9.27 -26.34 12.29
C ASP A 301 9.18 -26.36 10.75
N VAL A 302 8.41 -25.42 10.18
CA VAL A 302 8.15 -25.31 8.74
C VAL A 302 8.34 -23.88 8.24
N GLU A 303 9.27 -23.71 7.31
CA GLU A 303 9.54 -22.42 6.67
C GLU A 303 8.63 -22.20 5.45
N VAL A 304 7.94 -21.05 5.44
CA VAL A 304 7.10 -20.55 4.33
C VAL A 304 7.59 -19.16 3.88
N ALA A 305 8.87 -19.09 3.49
CA ALA A 305 9.62 -17.84 3.30
C ALA A 305 9.09 -16.83 2.25
N ALA A 306 8.05 -17.16 1.48
CA ALA A 306 7.45 -16.24 0.53
C ALA A 306 5.95 -16.53 0.36
N GLY A 307 5.15 -15.47 0.31
CA GLY A 307 3.73 -15.54 0.00
C GLY A 307 2.82 -15.84 1.18
N PHE A 308 3.26 -15.68 2.43
CA PHE A 308 2.38 -15.62 3.60
C PHE A 308 2.92 -14.52 4.51
N THR A 309 2.04 -13.61 4.90
CA THR A 309 2.26 -12.35 5.63
C THR A 309 0.99 -12.08 6.42
N LEU A 310 1.11 -11.34 7.52
CA LEU A 310 0.00 -11.02 8.39
C LEU A 310 -0.16 -9.49 8.52
N ASN A 311 -1.37 -9.03 8.79
CA ASN A 311 -1.64 -7.60 8.86
C ASN A 311 -1.30 -7.03 10.25
N ASN A 312 -0.30 -6.14 10.34
CA ASN A 312 0.02 -5.43 11.57
C ASN A 312 -1.12 -4.45 11.92
N ASP A 313 -1.30 -4.12 13.22
CA ASP A 313 -2.35 -3.21 13.71
C ASP A 313 -2.02 -1.73 13.45
N ILE A 314 -1.82 -1.39 12.17
CA ILE A 314 -1.35 -0.10 11.66
C ILE A 314 -2.37 0.47 10.68
N LEU A 315 -3.17 1.43 11.15
CA LEU A 315 -4.17 2.14 10.34
C LEU A 315 -3.58 3.28 9.48
N VAL A 316 -2.36 3.74 9.80
CA VAL A 316 -1.68 4.86 9.11
C VAL A 316 -0.19 4.57 8.98
N LEU A 317 0.25 4.22 7.76
CA LEU A 317 1.67 4.14 7.42
C LEU A 317 2.28 5.54 7.44
N ASN A 318 3.52 5.65 7.89
CA ASN A 318 4.25 6.91 7.90
C ASN A 318 5.78 6.67 7.86
N THR A 319 6.55 7.75 7.84
CA THR A 319 8.02 7.73 7.79
C THR A 319 8.74 6.94 8.89
N SER A 320 8.07 6.61 10.00
CA SER A 320 8.63 5.81 11.09
C SER A 320 8.24 4.32 11.06
N THR A 321 7.34 3.92 10.15
CA THR A 321 6.94 2.53 9.95
C THR A 321 8.10 1.72 9.35
N SER A 322 8.44 0.58 9.96
CA SER A 322 9.34 -0.44 9.38
C SER A 322 8.65 -1.17 8.23
N GLU A 323 9.42 -1.58 7.22
CA GLU A 323 8.94 -2.37 6.07
C GLU A 323 7.55 -1.93 5.51
N PRO A 324 7.30 -0.61 5.30
CA PRO A 324 5.95 -0.11 4.96
C PRO A 324 5.44 -0.66 3.62
N GLY A 325 6.32 -1.21 2.79
CA GLY A 325 5.97 -1.95 1.58
C GLY A 325 5.10 -3.18 1.84
N GLU A 326 5.49 -4.00 2.82
CA GLU A 326 4.82 -5.27 3.16
C GLU A 326 3.49 -5.01 3.89
N ILE A 327 3.48 -4.11 4.87
CA ILE A 327 2.25 -3.71 5.59
C ILE A 327 1.22 -3.09 4.62
N PHE A 328 1.65 -2.28 3.65
CA PHE A 328 0.71 -1.74 2.66
C PHE A 328 0.09 -2.82 1.75
N SER A 329 0.87 -3.84 1.34
CA SER A 329 0.32 -4.92 0.51
C SER A 329 -0.84 -5.63 1.19
N GLU A 330 -0.84 -5.69 2.53
CA GLU A 330 -1.95 -6.16 3.35
C GLU A 330 -3.04 -5.10 3.55
N MET A 331 -2.70 -3.83 3.85
CA MET A 331 -3.70 -2.76 4.01
C MET A 331 -4.58 -2.54 2.76
N VAL A 332 -4.05 -2.77 1.55
CA VAL A 332 -4.84 -2.72 0.30
C VAL A 332 -5.51 -4.05 -0.06
N ALA A 333 -5.35 -5.09 0.74
CA ALA A 333 -6.05 -6.36 0.62
C ALA A 333 -7.38 -6.30 1.38
N VAL A 334 -8.20 -5.29 1.05
CA VAL A 334 -9.42 -4.88 1.79
C VAL A 334 -10.60 -5.85 1.67
N GLY A 335 -10.33 -7.10 1.28
CA GLY A 335 -11.31 -8.12 0.93
C GLY A 335 -12.05 -7.85 -0.38
N VAL A 336 -12.92 -8.80 -0.73
CA VAL A 336 -13.71 -8.80 -1.98
C VAL A 336 -15.19 -9.12 -1.74
N GLU A 337 -15.63 -9.08 -0.48
CA GLU A 337 -17.01 -9.35 -0.04
C GLU A 337 -17.85 -8.07 0.16
N GLY A 338 -17.33 -6.91 -0.28
CA GLY A 338 -17.97 -5.61 -0.15
C GLY A 338 -19.29 -5.47 -0.90
N SER A 339 -20.06 -4.46 -0.50
CA SER A 339 -21.27 -4.07 -1.23
C SER A 339 -20.93 -3.50 -2.61
N GLY A 340 -21.34 -4.22 -3.68
CA GLY A 340 -21.34 -3.78 -5.09
C GLY A 340 -22.26 -2.57 -5.40
N ILE A 341 -22.10 -1.48 -4.65
CA ILE A 341 -22.65 -0.14 -4.86
C ILE A 341 -21.55 0.81 -4.39
N GLU A 342 -20.60 1.07 -5.28
CA GLU A 342 -19.38 1.76 -4.91
C GLU A 342 -19.62 3.23 -4.59
N MET A 343 -19.30 3.65 -3.37
CA MET A 343 -19.55 5.00 -2.87
C MET A 343 -18.26 5.66 -2.38
N GLY A 344 -17.18 5.52 -3.15
CA GLY A 344 -15.85 6.02 -2.81
C GLY A 344 -15.80 7.51 -2.45
N LEU A 345 -16.59 8.37 -3.11
CA LEU A 345 -16.64 9.80 -2.74
C LEU A 345 -17.32 10.03 -1.37
N ALA A 346 -18.39 9.30 -1.06
CA ALA A 346 -19.04 9.35 0.25
C ALA A 346 -18.16 8.72 1.34
N SER A 347 -17.46 7.63 1.03
CA SER A 347 -16.51 6.99 1.96
C SER A 347 -15.36 7.92 2.30
N ALA A 348 -14.70 8.52 1.30
CA ALA A 348 -13.65 9.51 1.51
C ALA A 348 -14.11 10.73 2.30
N ARG A 349 -15.33 11.24 2.06
CA ARG A 349 -15.92 12.31 2.89
C ARG A 349 -16.09 11.85 4.34
N THR A 350 -16.62 10.65 4.55
CA THR A 350 -16.86 10.09 5.90
C THR A 350 -15.56 9.88 6.66
N ALA A 351 -14.55 9.34 5.98
CA ALA A 351 -13.21 9.13 6.51
C ALA A 351 -12.53 10.42 7.00
N LEU A 352 -12.79 11.52 6.29
CA LEU A 352 -12.27 12.85 6.58
C LEU A 352 -13.29 13.76 7.28
N SER A 353 -14.23 13.16 8.03
CA SER A 353 -15.23 13.87 8.84
C SER A 353 -15.29 13.34 10.27
N GLU A 354 -15.86 14.14 11.16
CA GLU A 354 -16.24 13.70 12.50
C GLU A 354 -17.44 12.73 12.43
N PRO A 355 -17.47 11.65 13.24
CA PRO A 355 -16.59 11.39 14.38
C PRO A 355 -15.27 10.69 14.04
N LEU A 356 -15.08 10.15 12.82
CA LEU A 356 -13.95 9.26 12.53
C LEU A 356 -12.59 9.95 12.72
N LEU A 357 -12.46 11.23 12.33
CA LEU A 357 -11.26 12.02 12.57
C LEU A 357 -10.84 12.15 14.05
N SER A 358 -11.76 11.95 14.99
CA SER A 358 -11.47 11.93 16.43
C SER A 358 -11.58 10.54 17.08
N THR A 359 -11.92 9.50 16.29
CA THR A 359 -11.98 8.10 16.74
C THR A 359 -11.08 7.20 15.89
N THR A 360 -11.63 6.48 14.92
CA THR A 360 -10.96 5.40 14.17
C THR A 360 -9.86 5.93 13.25
N ASN A 361 -10.07 7.12 12.68
CA ASN A 361 -9.16 7.76 11.74
C ASN A 361 -8.36 8.89 12.42
N ALA A 362 -8.21 8.81 13.75
CA ALA A 362 -7.44 9.78 14.51
C ALA A 362 -6.00 9.85 14.01
N ALA A 363 -5.44 11.08 13.99
CA ALA A 363 -4.08 11.39 13.55
C ALA A 363 -3.76 11.15 12.05
N PHE A 364 -4.73 10.81 11.19
CA PHE A 364 -4.53 10.72 9.73
C PHE A 364 -4.58 12.08 9.00
N LEU A 365 -5.58 12.92 9.27
CA LEU A 365 -5.70 14.21 8.56
C LEU A 365 -4.97 15.33 9.33
N ARG A 366 -3.89 15.85 8.75
CA ARG A 366 -3.10 16.94 9.33
C ARG A 366 -3.50 18.29 8.72
N GLU A 367 -3.50 19.37 9.51
CA GLU A 367 -3.95 20.70 9.05
C GLU A 367 -2.96 21.34 8.06
N ASP A 368 -1.66 21.10 8.26
CA ASP A 368 -0.55 21.68 7.50
C ASP A 368 -0.08 20.82 6.32
N ALA A 369 -0.49 19.55 6.26
CA ALA A 369 -0.20 18.66 5.15
C ALA A 369 -1.05 18.97 3.91
N ASN A 370 -0.51 18.69 2.72
CA ASN A 370 -1.30 18.55 1.50
C ASN A 370 -2.14 17.26 1.57
N LEU A 371 -3.27 17.19 0.86
CA LEU A 371 -4.12 15.99 0.82
C LEU A 371 -4.21 15.43 -0.60
N SER A 372 -3.85 14.17 -0.76
CA SER A 372 -4.06 13.40 -1.97
C SER A 372 -5.13 12.34 -1.73
N ILE A 373 -6.13 12.25 -2.61
CA ILE A 373 -7.15 11.20 -2.54
C ILE A 373 -7.11 10.39 -3.83
N ILE A 374 -6.84 9.09 -3.71
CA ILE A 374 -6.66 8.17 -4.84
C ILE A 374 -7.79 7.17 -4.84
N PHE A 375 -8.55 7.10 -5.93
CA PHE A 375 -9.62 6.11 -6.09
C PHE A 375 -9.13 4.94 -6.95
N VAL A 376 -9.35 3.71 -6.49
CA VAL A 376 -9.03 2.47 -7.22
C VAL A 376 -10.32 1.65 -7.29
N SER A 377 -10.93 1.55 -8.46
CA SER A 377 -12.25 0.91 -8.64
C SER A 377 -12.47 0.53 -10.12
N ASP A 378 -12.99 -0.67 -10.36
CA ASP A 378 -13.46 -1.10 -11.68
C ASP A 378 -14.88 -0.58 -11.98
N GLU A 379 -15.60 -0.09 -10.97
CA GLU A 379 -16.91 0.54 -11.10
C GLU A 379 -16.87 2.09 -11.16
N ASN A 380 -18.05 2.72 -11.23
CA ASN A 380 -18.20 4.17 -11.13
C ASN A 380 -18.92 4.54 -9.83
N ASP A 381 -18.41 5.56 -9.13
CA ASP A 381 -19.02 6.12 -7.92
C ASP A 381 -20.54 6.39 -8.03
N PHE A 382 -21.30 5.83 -7.09
CA PHE A 382 -22.74 5.99 -6.92
C PHE A 382 -23.12 6.93 -5.76
N SER A 383 -22.15 7.65 -5.19
CA SER A 383 -22.38 8.57 -4.07
C SER A 383 -23.42 9.67 -4.37
N GLU A 384 -24.23 10.04 -3.38
CA GLU A 384 -25.44 10.87 -3.55
C GLU A 384 -25.16 12.30 -4.09
N ASP A 385 -24.21 13.02 -3.48
CA ASP A 385 -23.88 14.40 -3.83
C ASP A 385 -23.18 14.50 -5.21
N THR A 386 -23.12 15.71 -5.77
CA THR A 386 -22.34 15.95 -7.00
C THR A 386 -20.84 15.99 -6.74
N THR A 387 -20.02 15.68 -7.75
CA THR A 387 -18.54 15.82 -7.69
C THR A 387 -18.10 17.23 -7.25
N SER A 388 -18.87 18.26 -7.57
CA SER A 388 -18.57 19.64 -7.18
C SER A 388 -18.83 19.91 -5.68
N GLU A 389 -19.75 19.17 -5.05
CA GLU A 389 -20.01 19.24 -3.61
C GLU A 389 -19.00 18.41 -2.80
N TYR A 390 -18.51 17.31 -3.36
CA TYR A 390 -17.35 16.57 -2.83
C TYR A 390 -16.07 17.40 -2.91
N TYR A 391 -15.71 17.90 -4.10
CA TYR A 391 -14.57 18.79 -4.30
C TYR A 391 -14.56 19.97 -3.32
N ARG A 392 -15.71 20.66 -3.19
CA ARG A 392 -15.86 21.78 -2.24
C ARG A 392 -15.63 21.34 -0.79
N HIS A 393 -16.16 20.19 -0.38
CA HIS A 393 -15.97 19.68 0.97
C HIS A 393 -14.49 19.37 1.27
N PHE A 394 -13.79 18.67 0.38
CA PHE A 394 -12.37 18.37 0.59
C PHE A 394 -11.50 19.63 0.56
N ALA A 395 -11.83 20.64 -0.26
CA ALA A 395 -11.14 21.93 -0.24
C ALA A 395 -11.40 22.71 1.07
N GLU A 396 -12.59 22.58 1.66
CA GLU A 396 -12.95 23.15 2.98
C GLU A 396 -12.20 22.50 4.16
N LEU A 397 -11.60 21.31 3.99
CA LEU A 397 -10.76 20.66 5.02
C LEU A 397 -9.33 21.25 5.12
N LYS A 398 -8.87 21.93 4.06
CA LYS A 398 -7.56 22.58 3.99
C LYS A 398 -7.76 24.09 3.97
N THR A 399 -6.94 24.84 3.23
CA THR A 399 -7.05 26.31 3.15
C THR A 399 -7.84 26.78 1.93
N ASP A 400 -8.31 28.04 1.93
CA ASP A 400 -8.92 28.69 0.76
C ASP A 400 -8.07 28.58 -0.55
N ALA A 401 -6.77 28.32 -0.42
CA ALA A 401 -5.88 28.10 -1.57
C ALA A 401 -6.10 26.72 -2.25
N ALA A 402 -6.62 25.71 -1.55
CA ALA A 402 -6.89 24.37 -2.10
C ALA A 402 -7.89 24.38 -3.28
N TYR A 403 -8.72 25.41 -3.40
CA TYR A 403 -9.59 25.66 -4.56
C TYR A 403 -8.84 26.01 -5.85
N ARG A 404 -7.52 26.17 -5.82
CA ARG A 404 -6.69 26.71 -6.92
C ARG A 404 -5.26 26.16 -6.99
N ASP A 405 -4.70 25.75 -5.84
CA ASP A 405 -3.39 25.12 -5.73
C ASP A 405 -3.60 23.61 -5.62
N HIS A 406 -3.50 22.92 -6.76
CA HIS A 406 -3.67 21.47 -6.85
C HIS A 406 -2.58 20.72 -6.06
N GLY A 407 -1.49 21.39 -5.66
CA GLY A 407 -0.51 20.83 -4.74
C GLY A 407 -0.96 20.80 -3.27
N ILE A 408 -2.08 21.44 -2.91
CA ILE A 408 -2.68 21.37 -1.55
C ILE A 408 -3.78 20.31 -1.47
N LEU A 409 -4.53 20.14 -2.57
CA LEU A 409 -5.55 19.11 -2.73
C LEU A 409 -5.53 18.59 -4.17
N ASN A 410 -5.24 17.30 -4.34
CA ASN A 410 -5.42 16.62 -5.62
C ASN A 410 -6.25 15.34 -5.46
N PHE A 411 -6.86 14.95 -6.57
CA PHE A 411 -7.50 13.66 -6.75
C PHE A 411 -6.77 12.91 -7.87
N SER A 412 -6.59 11.61 -7.68
CA SER A 412 -6.06 10.71 -8.71
C SER A 412 -6.95 9.47 -8.80
N ALA A 413 -6.89 8.74 -9.91
CA ALA A 413 -7.76 7.59 -10.15
C ALA A 413 -7.09 6.47 -10.96
N ILE A 414 -7.27 5.22 -10.51
CA ILE A 414 -7.00 3.99 -11.25
C ILE A 414 -8.36 3.34 -11.53
N VAL A 415 -8.91 3.57 -12.72
CA VAL A 415 -10.31 3.24 -13.05
C VAL A 415 -10.45 2.84 -14.51
N GLY A 416 -11.64 2.43 -14.97
CA GLY A 416 -11.93 2.37 -16.40
C GLY A 416 -11.96 3.77 -17.02
N ARG A 417 -10.79 4.26 -17.47
CA ARG A 417 -10.58 5.64 -17.93
C ARG A 417 -11.06 5.96 -19.35
N ASP A 418 -11.18 4.95 -20.21
CA ASP A 418 -11.52 5.14 -21.62
C ASP A 418 -13.03 5.19 -21.87
N VAL A 419 -13.47 6.12 -22.72
CA VAL A 419 -14.90 6.29 -23.03
C VAL A 419 -15.43 5.03 -23.74
N PRO A 420 -16.44 4.31 -23.19
CA PRO A 420 -16.91 3.06 -23.77
C PRO A 420 -17.39 3.21 -25.21
N PRO A 421 -17.16 2.20 -26.08
CA PRO A 421 -17.54 2.26 -27.49
C PRO A 421 -19.06 2.30 -27.72
N ALA A 422 -19.85 1.90 -26.72
CA ALA A 422 -21.31 2.00 -26.69
C ALA A 422 -21.81 2.12 -25.24
N ALA A 423 -23.03 2.63 -25.06
CA ALA A 423 -23.67 2.66 -23.73
C ALA A 423 -23.86 1.23 -23.19
N GLY A 424 -23.35 0.97 -21.98
CA GLY A 424 -23.38 -0.35 -21.35
C GLY A 424 -22.29 -1.33 -21.84
N ALA A 425 -21.31 -0.86 -22.62
CA ALA A 425 -20.04 -1.56 -22.78
C ALA A 425 -19.07 -1.16 -21.65
N PHE A 426 -18.09 -2.02 -21.39
CA PHE A 426 -16.96 -1.71 -20.51
C PHE A 426 -16.10 -0.58 -21.08
N ALA A 427 -15.41 0.14 -20.21
CA ALA A 427 -14.39 1.13 -20.54
C ALA A 427 -13.10 0.44 -20.99
N CYS A 428 -12.70 -0.61 -20.27
CA CYS A 428 -11.58 -1.47 -20.64
C CYS A 428 -11.91 -2.94 -20.30
N GLU A 429 -11.29 -3.85 -21.07
CA GLU A 429 -11.32 -5.30 -20.86
C GLU A 429 -9.89 -5.82 -21.03
N SER A 430 -9.39 -6.62 -20.07
CA SER A 430 -8.08 -7.26 -20.15
C SER A 430 -8.18 -8.75 -19.80
N THR A 431 -7.03 -9.44 -19.70
CA THR A 431 -6.96 -10.76 -19.05
C THR A 431 -7.13 -10.69 -17.55
N ASN A 432 -6.94 -9.50 -16.97
CA ASN A 432 -6.78 -9.24 -15.55
C ASN A 432 -7.91 -8.28 -15.12
N GLY A 433 -9.17 -8.68 -15.28
CA GLY A 433 -10.35 -7.84 -14.99
C GLY A 433 -10.95 -7.03 -16.17
N VAL A 434 -12.17 -6.53 -15.93
CA VAL A 434 -12.96 -5.65 -16.81
C VAL A 434 -13.52 -4.49 -15.99
N ALA A 435 -13.54 -3.27 -16.55
CA ALA A 435 -13.98 -2.10 -15.80
C ALA A 435 -15.06 -1.28 -16.52
N SER A 436 -16.01 -0.76 -15.76
CA SER A 436 -16.95 0.27 -16.20
C SER A 436 -16.28 1.65 -16.26
N TYR A 437 -16.98 2.65 -16.82
CA TYR A 437 -16.41 3.98 -17.00
C TYR A 437 -16.53 4.85 -15.74
N GLY A 438 -15.41 5.06 -15.04
CA GLY A 438 -15.28 5.77 -13.76
C GLY A 438 -15.50 7.29 -13.83
N ALA A 439 -16.56 7.74 -14.49
CA ALA A 439 -16.82 9.12 -14.90
C ALA A 439 -16.65 10.18 -13.80
N ARG A 440 -17.06 9.87 -12.57
CA ARG A 440 -17.02 10.80 -11.42
C ARG A 440 -15.61 10.94 -10.83
N TYR A 441 -14.83 9.86 -10.81
CA TYR A 441 -13.43 9.89 -10.41
C TYR A 441 -12.59 10.63 -11.46
N ILE A 442 -12.81 10.34 -12.75
CA ILE A 442 -12.18 11.03 -13.89
C ILE A 442 -12.43 12.55 -13.84
N ASP A 443 -13.67 12.97 -13.55
CA ASP A 443 -14.04 14.39 -13.45
C ASP A 443 -13.31 15.11 -12.30
N LEU A 444 -13.06 14.45 -11.16
CA LEU A 444 -12.25 15.04 -10.09
C LEU A 444 -10.76 15.07 -10.43
N ALA A 445 -10.18 13.95 -10.88
CA ALA A 445 -8.77 13.88 -11.22
C ALA A 445 -8.38 14.90 -12.30
N THR A 446 -9.20 15.01 -13.36
CA THR A 446 -9.03 16.00 -14.44
C THR A 446 -9.16 17.45 -13.95
N ARG A 447 -9.94 17.72 -12.90
CA ARG A 447 -10.08 19.08 -12.34
C ARG A 447 -8.88 19.52 -11.52
N THR A 448 -8.13 18.59 -10.96
CA THR A 448 -6.92 18.86 -10.15
C THR A 448 -5.62 18.48 -10.84
N ASP A 449 -5.65 18.21 -12.15
CA ASP A 449 -4.49 17.76 -12.94
C ASP A 449 -3.74 16.56 -12.31
N GLY A 450 -4.47 15.65 -11.65
CA GLY A 450 -3.90 14.46 -10.99
C GLY A 450 -3.98 13.20 -11.85
N ALA A 451 -3.15 12.21 -11.49
CA ALA A 451 -2.97 10.95 -12.23
C ALA A 451 -4.29 10.25 -12.57
N LEU A 452 -4.39 9.78 -13.81
CA LEU A 452 -5.53 9.02 -14.30
C LEU A 452 -5.04 7.83 -15.12
N GLU A 453 -4.97 6.66 -14.49
CA GLU A 453 -4.54 5.40 -15.11
C GLU A 453 -5.69 4.42 -15.33
N SER A 454 -5.48 3.46 -16.24
CA SER A 454 -6.46 2.40 -16.51
C SER A 454 -6.24 1.27 -15.51
N ILE A 455 -7.30 0.84 -14.83
CA ILE A 455 -7.25 -0.33 -13.94
C ILE A 455 -6.97 -1.66 -14.67
N CYS A 456 -7.20 -1.67 -15.99
CA CYS A 456 -6.86 -2.79 -16.87
C CYS A 456 -5.39 -2.77 -17.39
N ASP A 457 -4.59 -1.76 -17.07
CA ASP A 457 -3.16 -1.76 -17.39
C ASP A 457 -2.38 -2.64 -16.38
N GLU A 458 -1.25 -3.23 -16.76
CA GLU A 458 -0.46 -4.12 -15.88
C GLU A 458 0.58 -3.38 -15.01
N ASP A 459 0.82 -2.09 -15.28
CA ASP A 459 1.84 -1.28 -14.61
C ASP A 459 1.21 -0.01 -14.05
N PHE A 460 1.18 0.09 -12.72
CA PHE A 460 0.68 1.27 -12.00
C PHE A 460 1.84 2.19 -11.53
N SER A 461 3.08 1.95 -11.98
CA SER A 461 4.22 2.83 -11.71
C SER A 461 4.02 4.31 -12.12
N PRO A 462 3.18 4.70 -13.10
CA PRO A 462 2.90 6.11 -13.38
C PRO A 462 2.25 6.85 -12.20
N ILE A 463 1.26 6.26 -11.52
CA ILE A 463 0.61 6.91 -10.38
C ILE A 463 1.54 6.94 -9.16
N ALA A 464 2.34 5.88 -8.95
CA ALA A 464 3.42 5.85 -7.97
C ALA A 464 4.47 6.95 -8.23
N SER A 465 4.83 7.19 -9.49
CA SER A 465 5.78 8.23 -9.89
C SER A 465 5.23 9.62 -9.63
N GLU A 466 3.96 9.89 -9.96
CA GLU A 466 3.33 11.19 -9.69
C GLU A 466 3.19 11.46 -8.19
N LEU A 467 2.81 10.45 -7.42
CA LEU A 467 2.72 10.55 -5.97
C LEU A 467 4.10 10.73 -5.34
N GLY A 468 5.15 10.10 -5.87
CA GLY A 468 6.55 10.43 -5.57
C GLY A 468 6.86 11.93 -5.67
N LEU A 469 6.33 12.61 -6.68
CA LEU A 469 6.52 14.06 -6.88
C LEU A 469 5.66 14.91 -5.95
N LEU A 470 4.37 14.58 -5.82
CA LEU A 470 3.46 15.28 -4.91
C LEU A 470 3.97 15.19 -3.47
N VAL A 471 4.39 14.00 -3.06
CA VAL A 471 4.96 13.70 -1.74
C VAL A 471 6.28 14.42 -1.56
N SER A 472 7.15 14.50 -2.58
CA SER A 472 8.43 15.23 -2.49
C SER A 472 8.28 16.66 -1.93
N GLY A 473 7.11 17.29 -2.10
CA GLY A 473 6.80 18.64 -1.63
C GLY A 473 7.65 19.71 -2.32
N LEU A 474 8.38 19.34 -3.36
CA LEU A 474 9.25 20.19 -4.14
C LEU A 474 8.40 20.94 -5.17
N ASN A 475 8.54 22.26 -5.24
CA ASN A 475 7.91 23.03 -6.31
C ASN A 475 8.54 22.61 -7.64
N LEU A 476 7.69 22.21 -8.60
CA LEU A 476 8.09 21.87 -9.97
C LEU A 476 8.16 23.13 -10.85
N GLU A 477 7.37 24.16 -10.54
CA GLU A 477 7.22 25.38 -11.35
C GLU A 477 7.62 26.65 -10.56
N PHE A 478 8.53 27.45 -11.14
CA PHE A 478 9.02 28.70 -10.56
C PHE A 478 8.74 29.88 -11.49
N VAL A 479 7.72 30.67 -11.15
CA VAL A 479 7.28 31.84 -11.94
C VAL A 479 8.29 32.99 -11.81
N LEU A 480 8.82 33.44 -12.95
CA LEU A 480 9.77 34.54 -13.03
C LEU A 480 9.05 35.89 -12.88
N THR A 481 9.70 36.84 -12.21
CA THR A 481 9.08 38.12 -11.81
C THR A 481 8.90 39.12 -12.95
N GLU A 482 9.65 38.96 -14.04
CA GLU A 482 9.63 39.80 -15.23
C GLU A 482 9.56 38.93 -16.50
N PRO A 483 8.94 39.39 -17.61
CA PRO A 483 8.84 38.62 -18.85
C PRO A 483 10.22 38.20 -19.39
N CYS A 484 10.48 36.90 -19.50
CA CYS A 484 11.79 36.35 -19.79
C CYS A 484 12.03 36.11 -21.29
N ASP A 485 13.20 36.52 -21.80
CA ASP A 485 13.74 36.07 -23.08
C ASP A 485 14.41 34.70 -22.87
N GLU A 486 13.65 33.63 -23.16
CA GLU A 486 14.07 32.22 -23.00
C GLU A 486 15.42 31.90 -23.65
N THR A 487 15.80 32.62 -24.72
CA THR A 487 17.10 32.42 -25.40
C THR A 487 18.30 32.91 -24.60
N THR A 488 18.05 33.53 -23.45
CA THR A 488 19.04 34.15 -22.56
C THR A 488 18.94 33.67 -21.11
N LEU A 489 18.08 32.69 -20.84
CA LEU A 489 17.83 32.14 -19.51
C LEU A 489 18.95 31.17 -19.11
N GLU A 490 19.69 31.53 -18.06
CA GLU A 490 20.64 30.64 -17.37
C GLU A 490 20.09 30.31 -15.98
N VAL A 491 20.02 29.01 -15.64
CA VAL A 491 19.54 28.52 -14.34
C VAL A 491 20.68 27.80 -13.63
N THR A 492 20.89 28.13 -12.36
CA THR A 492 22.02 27.65 -11.54
C THR A 492 21.57 27.29 -10.13
N LEU A 493 22.20 26.27 -9.53
CA LEU A 493 21.84 25.72 -8.22
C LEU A 493 22.95 25.98 -7.17
N TYR A 494 22.53 26.33 -5.95
CA TYR A 494 23.41 26.61 -4.80
C TYR A 494 22.88 25.88 -3.56
N GLU A 495 23.75 25.45 -2.65
CA GLU A 495 23.33 24.85 -1.37
C GLU A 495 22.77 25.95 -0.47
N GLU A 496 23.55 27.02 -0.23
CA GLU A 496 23.09 28.25 0.39
C GLU A 496 23.03 29.42 -0.60
N ARG A 497 22.05 30.33 -0.42
CA ARG A 497 21.99 31.60 -1.18
C ARG A 497 23.27 32.45 -1.09
N SER A 498 24.04 32.26 -0.01
CA SER A 498 25.28 32.96 0.29
C SER A 498 26.45 32.53 -0.59
N ASP A 499 26.35 31.38 -1.24
CA ASP A 499 27.51 30.67 -1.78
C ASP A 499 28.18 31.42 -2.94
N PRO A 500 29.52 31.40 -3.01
CA PRO A 500 30.28 32.20 -3.99
C PRO A 500 30.22 31.62 -5.42
N SER A 501 29.72 30.40 -5.59
CA SER A 501 29.63 29.68 -6.85
C SER A 501 28.52 28.63 -6.76
N PRO A 502 27.78 28.38 -7.85
CA PRO A 502 26.82 27.29 -7.88
C PRO A 502 27.54 25.94 -7.83
N TYR A 503 26.88 24.91 -7.29
CA TYR A 503 27.35 23.53 -7.42
C TYR A 503 27.00 22.95 -8.81
N GLU A 504 25.96 23.48 -9.47
CA GLU A 504 25.48 23.00 -10.75
C GLU A 504 24.86 24.11 -11.63
N THR A 505 24.96 23.95 -12.95
CA THR A 505 24.37 24.81 -13.97
C THR A 505 23.51 23.96 -14.90
N LEU A 506 22.24 24.33 -15.06
CA LEU A 506 21.23 23.52 -15.72
C LEU A 506 21.00 23.93 -17.17
N ASN A 507 20.64 22.94 -18.00
CA ASN A 507 20.45 23.06 -19.44
C ASN A 507 18.97 22.99 -19.80
N ILE A 508 18.48 24.02 -20.48
CA ILE A 508 17.09 24.06 -20.98
C ILE A 508 16.85 22.93 -22.00
N GLY A 509 15.72 22.24 -21.86
CA GLY A 509 15.34 21.08 -22.68
C GLY A 509 16.06 19.77 -22.30
N VAL A 510 16.91 19.79 -21.26
CA VAL A 510 17.50 18.58 -20.68
C VAL A 510 17.15 18.46 -19.20
N ASP A 511 17.45 19.49 -18.41
CA ASP A 511 17.31 19.47 -16.94
C ASP A 511 16.06 20.22 -16.45
N TYR A 512 15.53 21.13 -17.28
CA TYR A 512 14.28 21.86 -17.07
C TYR A 512 13.69 22.33 -18.41
N THR A 513 12.44 22.77 -18.41
CA THR A 513 11.77 23.42 -19.54
C THR A 513 11.27 24.82 -19.16
N PHE A 514 10.95 25.66 -20.14
CA PHE A 514 10.39 27.00 -19.89
C PHE A 514 8.95 27.07 -20.40
N ASN A 515 8.01 27.42 -19.52
CA ASN A 515 6.61 27.61 -19.87
C ASN A 515 6.36 29.09 -20.19
N VAL A 516 6.26 29.39 -21.49
CA VAL A 516 6.05 30.74 -22.03
C VAL A 516 4.70 31.34 -21.60
N ALA A 517 3.67 30.52 -21.35
CA ALA A 517 2.35 31.02 -20.95
C ALA A 517 2.34 31.53 -19.49
N ASN A 518 3.06 30.83 -18.60
CA ASN A 518 3.17 31.18 -17.18
C ASN A 518 4.42 32.03 -16.86
N ASN A 519 5.34 32.20 -17.81
CA ASN A 519 6.63 32.87 -17.62
C ASN A 519 7.48 32.20 -16.52
N SER A 520 7.66 30.88 -16.60
CA SER A 520 8.16 30.06 -15.49
C SER A 520 9.15 28.97 -15.93
N ILE A 521 10.04 28.60 -15.01
CA ILE A 521 10.90 27.42 -15.10
C ILE A 521 10.10 26.21 -14.61
N VAL A 522 10.08 25.12 -15.37
CA VAL A 522 9.37 23.87 -15.05
C VAL A 522 10.33 22.69 -15.06
N PHE A 523 10.46 22.00 -13.93
CA PHE A 523 11.25 20.79 -13.77
C PHE A 523 10.43 19.54 -14.08
N ALA A 524 11.07 18.54 -14.69
CA ALA A 524 10.46 17.22 -14.85
C ALA A 524 10.70 16.35 -13.60
N ALA A 525 9.97 15.24 -13.52
CA ALA A 525 10.10 14.23 -12.49
C ALA A 525 11.56 13.79 -12.28
N GLY A 526 12.05 13.81 -11.04
CA GLY A 526 13.43 13.40 -10.70
C GLY A 526 14.54 14.39 -11.13
N GLN A 527 14.22 15.51 -11.78
CA GLN A 527 15.17 16.59 -12.09
C GLN A 527 15.04 17.79 -11.14
N VAL A 528 14.16 17.66 -10.15
CA VAL A 528 13.79 18.73 -9.24
C VAL A 528 14.92 18.97 -8.24
N PRO A 529 15.38 20.22 -8.05
CA PRO A 529 16.45 20.52 -7.10
C PRO A 529 16.07 20.11 -5.66
N PRO A 530 17.04 19.64 -4.84
CA PRO A 530 16.79 19.22 -3.46
C PRO A 530 16.15 20.31 -2.59
N SER A 531 15.49 19.89 -1.50
CA SER A 531 14.88 20.83 -0.54
C SER A 531 15.91 21.79 0.07
N GLU A 532 15.47 23.00 0.42
CA GLU A 532 16.25 24.11 0.99
C GLU A 532 17.33 24.72 0.07
N HIS A 533 17.72 24.04 -1.02
CA HIS A 533 18.66 24.55 -2.02
C HIS A 533 18.06 25.74 -2.80
N TRP A 534 18.94 26.54 -3.42
CA TRP A 534 18.57 27.78 -4.10
C TRP A 534 18.67 27.65 -5.62
N ILE A 535 17.57 27.99 -6.30
CA ILE A 535 17.43 28.02 -7.76
C ILE A 535 17.53 29.47 -8.20
N VAL A 536 18.54 29.77 -9.01
CA VAL A 536 18.87 31.14 -9.41
C VAL A 536 18.77 31.25 -10.93
N ALA A 537 17.85 32.09 -11.38
CA ALA A 537 17.52 32.33 -12.78
C ALA A 537 18.01 33.72 -13.21
N GLU A 538 18.94 33.80 -14.15
CA GLU A 538 19.43 35.05 -14.72
C GLU A 538 19.08 35.12 -16.21
N TYR A 539 18.41 36.21 -16.63
CA TYR A 539 17.80 36.32 -17.95
C TYR A 539 17.61 37.77 -18.39
N LYS A 540 17.42 38.03 -19.68
CA LYS A 540 17.04 39.36 -20.19
C LYS A 540 15.53 39.52 -20.19
N VAL A 541 15.06 40.70 -19.78
CA VAL A 541 13.63 41.04 -19.80
C VAL A 541 13.20 41.37 -21.23
N LEU A 542 12.15 40.69 -21.73
CA LEU A 542 11.50 41.01 -22.99
C LEU A 542 10.90 42.42 -22.93
N ALA A 543 11.27 43.26 -23.90
CA ALA A 543 10.72 44.59 -24.00
C ALA A 543 9.20 44.54 -24.29
N ARG A 544 8.38 45.08 -23.37
CA ARG A 544 6.97 45.33 -23.66
C ARG A 544 6.86 46.22 -24.89
N SER A 545 6.16 45.75 -25.92
CA SER A 545 5.76 46.58 -27.06
C SER A 545 4.77 47.64 -26.59
N THR A 546 5.26 48.86 -26.37
CA THR A 546 4.40 50.04 -26.19
C THR A 546 3.86 50.47 -27.55
N GLU A 547 2.83 49.80 -28.07
CA GLU A 547 2.03 50.33 -29.18
C GLU A 547 0.63 49.70 -29.29
N ARG A 548 -0.32 50.31 -28.57
CA ARG A 548 -1.66 50.60 -29.08
C ARG A 548 -2.25 51.77 -28.29
N GLU A 549 -1.94 52.98 -28.74
CA GLU A 549 -2.79 54.13 -28.42
C GLU A 549 -4.12 53.99 -29.18
N ASP A 550 -5.21 54.44 -28.56
CA ASP A 550 -6.54 54.46 -29.15
C ASP A 550 -6.62 55.44 -30.34
N GLU A 551 -6.45 54.95 -31.57
CA GLU A 551 -7.09 55.60 -32.72
C GLU A 551 -8.58 55.18 -32.78
N GLY A 552 -9.38 55.86 -31.97
CA GLY A 552 -10.83 55.81 -32.09
C GLY A 552 -11.28 56.47 -33.39
N THR A 553 -11.61 55.66 -34.41
CA THR A 553 -12.26 56.15 -35.63
C THR A 553 -13.78 56.23 -35.43
N THR A 554 -14.27 57.45 -35.20
CA THR A 554 -15.66 57.80 -35.49
C THR A 554 -15.84 58.00 -37.00
N GLU A 555 -16.57 57.11 -37.66
CA GLU A 555 -17.63 57.43 -38.66
C GLU A 555 -18.50 56.19 -38.96
#